data_AF-A0A1H1LV25-F1
#
_entry.id   AF-A0A1H1LV25-F1
#
_cell.length_a   1.000
_cell.length_b   1.000
_cell.length_c   1.000
_cell.angle_alpha   90.00
_cell.angle_beta   90.00
_cell.angle_gamma   90.00
#
_symmetry.space_group_name_H-M   'P 1'
#
loop_
_entity.id
_entity.type
_entity.pdbx_description
1 polymer ?
#
loop_
_entity_poly.entity_id
_entity_poly.type
_entity_poly.pdbx_seq_one_letter_code
_entity_poly.pdbx_strand_id
1 'polypeptide(L)'
;MKNIKSKHSIKLLALLFVSSLAFVGCSSDDDDHDDHDHEEELITTVRYTLTNGTDVVTLEFQDLDGEGGADGTYDVSGPLTANTTYVGEIQLLNETENPADNITLEVEDEGDEHEFFYTTSISDITISKDDLDVDGNPVGIETTLVTGDAGAGSLTIELIHEPTKPNDGTSASAGGSTDVEVTFSIEVQ
;
A
#
# COMPACT_ATOMS: atom_id res chain seq x y z
N MET A 1 -71.07 -69.27 -7.65
CA MET A 1 -69.96 -68.50 -8.25
C MET A 1 -70.42 -67.06 -8.43
N LYS A 2 -69.87 -66.12 -7.64
CA LYS A 2 -70.15 -64.68 -7.75
C LYS A 2 -68.82 -63.93 -7.66
N ASN A 3 -68.34 -63.45 -8.80
CA ASN A 3 -67.18 -62.57 -8.90
C ASN A 3 -67.68 -61.13 -8.91
N ILE A 4 -67.47 -60.38 -7.82
CA ILE A 4 -67.68 -58.93 -7.77
C ILE A 4 -66.30 -58.29 -7.76
N LYS A 5 -65.96 -57.61 -8.86
CA LYS A 5 -64.69 -56.88 -9.01
C LYS A 5 -64.70 -55.59 -8.20
N SER A 6 -63.49 -55.25 -7.75
CA SER A 6 -63.10 -54.30 -6.71
C SER A 6 -63.44 -52.83 -6.96
N LYS A 7 -63.51 -52.10 -5.84
CA LYS A 7 -63.97 -50.74 -5.60
C LYS A 7 -62.97 -49.67 -6.07
N HIS A 8 -63.47 -48.58 -6.66
CA HIS A 8 -62.78 -47.30 -6.70
C HIS A 8 -62.75 -46.68 -5.30
N SER A 9 -61.60 -46.13 -4.90
CA SER A 9 -61.47 -45.30 -3.71
C SER A 9 -60.39 -44.26 -3.96
N ILE A 10 -60.84 -43.11 -4.48
CA ILE A 10 -60.07 -41.86 -4.50
C ILE A 10 -59.91 -41.43 -3.05
N LYS A 11 -58.67 -41.44 -2.54
CA LYS A 11 -58.35 -40.91 -1.22
C LYS A 11 -58.00 -39.44 -1.36
N LEU A 12 -59.00 -38.58 -1.16
CA LEU A 12 -58.82 -37.17 -0.89
C LEU A 12 -58.64 -37.03 0.63
N LEU A 13 -57.44 -36.75 1.09
CA LEU A 13 -57.20 -36.35 2.48
C LEU A 13 -56.61 -34.94 2.48
N ALA A 14 -57.48 -33.99 2.79
CA ALA A 14 -57.16 -32.61 3.08
C ALA A 14 -56.50 -32.51 4.45
N LEU A 15 -55.38 -31.78 4.54
CA LEU A 15 -54.70 -31.27 5.74
C LEU A 15 -53.52 -30.43 5.19
N LEU A 16 -53.22 -29.18 5.55
CA LEU A 16 -53.69 -28.24 6.55
C LEU A 16 -53.13 -26.86 6.11
N PHE A 17 -53.93 -25.79 6.22
CA PHE A 17 -53.55 -24.41 5.89
C PHE A 17 -52.91 -23.76 7.12
N VAL A 18 -51.65 -23.33 7.05
CA VAL A 18 -51.13 -22.22 7.85
C VAL A 18 -50.09 -21.47 7.02
N SER A 19 -50.49 -20.31 6.51
CA SER A 19 -49.55 -19.24 6.18
C SER A 19 -49.08 -18.63 7.50
N SER A 20 -47.78 -18.62 7.72
CA SER A 20 -47.14 -17.72 8.69
C SER A 20 -45.88 -17.16 8.03
N LEU A 21 -45.92 -15.85 7.80
CA LEU A 21 -44.80 -15.01 7.42
C LEU A 21 -43.59 -15.33 8.31
N ALA A 22 -42.46 -15.66 7.71
CA ALA A 22 -41.16 -15.55 8.37
C ALA A 22 -40.54 -14.21 7.95
N PHE A 23 -40.93 -13.14 8.65
CA PHE A 23 -40.02 -12.03 8.90
C PHE A 23 -39.38 -12.32 10.27
N VAL A 24 -38.14 -12.79 10.22
CA VAL A 24 -37.14 -12.69 11.28
C VAL A 24 -35.96 -12.09 10.52
N GLY A 25 -35.70 -10.79 10.59
CA GLY A 25 -35.45 -10.03 11.82
C GLY A 25 -33.97 -10.24 12.14
N CYS A 26 -33.12 -9.28 11.77
CA CYS A 26 -31.70 -9.24 12.08
C CYS A 26 -31.47 -9.68 13.54
N SER A 27 -30.69 -10.74 13.75
CA SER A 27 -29.69 -10.69 14.80
C SER A 27 -28.42 -10.22 14.12
N SER A 28 -27.99 -9.01 14.49
CA SER A 28 -26.57 -8.71 14.52
C SER A 28 -25.92 -9.82 15.35
N ASP A 29 -25.29 -10.77 14.67
CA ASP A 29 -24.14 -11.42 15.29
C ASP A 29 -23.04 -10.38 15.18
N ASP A 30 -22.77 -9.76 16.33
CA ASP A 30 -21.49 -9.13 16.63
C ASP A 30 -20.47 -10.27 16.64
N ASP A 31 -20.08 -10.72 15.45
CA ASP A 31 -18.82 -11.36 15.26
C ASP A 31 -17.81 -10.22 15.20
N ASP A 32 -17.17 -9.93 16.34
CA ASP A 32 -15.87 -9.25 16.44
C ASP A 32 -14.80 -10.15 15.76
N HIS A 33 -15.01 -10.42 14.47
CA HIS A 33 -13.91 -10.69 13.58
C HIS A 33 -13.34 -9.31 13.26
N ASP A 34 -12.20 -8.99 13.88
CA ASP A 34 -11.19 -8.13 13.25
C ASP A 34 -10.78 -8.85 11.93
N ASP A 35 -11.68 -8.87 10.96
CA ASP A 35 -11.31 -8.88 9.55
C ASP A 35 -10.78 -7.46 9.32
N HIS A 36 -9.54 -7.23 9.71
CA HIS A 36 -8.69 -6.30 8.97
C HIS A 36 -8.55 -6.94 7.58
N ASP A 37 -9.58 -6.79 6.76
CA ASP A 37 -9.37 -6.72 5.32
C ASP A 37 -8.33 -5.59 5.21
N HIS A 38 -7.05 -5.93 5.00
CA HIS A 38 -6.00 -4.95 4.74
C HIS A 38 -6.35 -4.33 3.38
N GLU A 39 -7.21 -3.31 3.42
CA GLU A 39 -7.62 -2.55 2.24
C GLU A 39 -6.37 -1.83 1.73
N GLU A 40 -6.13 -1.82 0.42
CA GLU A 40 -4.97 -1.11 -0.14
C GLU A 40 -4.97 0.35 0.31
N GLU A 41 -3.85 0.80 0.91
CA GLU A 41 -3.76 2.13 1.49
C GLU A 41 -3.80 3.22 0.43
N LEU A 42 -4.69 4.20 0.60
CA LEU A 42 -4.80 5.31 -0.35
C LEU A 42 -3.70 6.33 -0.12
N ILE A 43 -2.62 6.23 -0.90
CA ILE A 43 -1.50 7.17 -0.87
C ILE A 43 -1.69 8.27 -1.91
N THR A 44 -1.86 9.51 -1.48
CA THR A 44 -1.94 10.66 -2.38
C THR A 44 -0.64 11.45 -2.48
N THR A 45 0.22 11.33 -1.47
CA THR A 45 1.40 12.18 -1.34
C THR A 45 2.59 11.36 -0.92
N VAL A 46 3.70 11.52 -1.64
CA VAL A 46 5.00 10.96 -1.31
C VAL A 46 5.96 12.11 -1.07
N ARG A 47 6.52 12.20 0.14
CA ARG A 47 7.50 13.22 0.51
C ARG A 47 8.77 12.56 1.02
N TYR A 48 9.84 12.66 0.25
CA TYR A 48 11.16 12.18 0.65
C TYR A 48 12.05 13.35 1.06
N THR A 49 12.46 13.39 2.32
CA THR A 49 13.25 14.47 2.90
C THR A 49 14.68 14.01 3.14
N LEU A 50 15.65 14.72 2.58
CA LEU A 50 17.08 14.45 2.68
C LEU A 50 17.76 15.57 3.47
N THR A 51 18.42 15.23 4.58
CA THR A 51 19.16 16.19 5.42
C THR A 51 20.61 15.79 5.62
N ASN A 52 21.55 16.73 5.44
CA ASN A 52 22.97 16.55 5.75
C ASN A 52 23.37 17.26 7.07
N GLY A 53 22.38 17.76 7.82
CA GLY A 53 22.56 18.56 9.04
C GLY A 53 22.65 20.07 8.82
N THR A 54 22.90 20.54 7.60
CA THR A 54 22.87 21.97 7.23
C THR A 54 21.81 22.30 6.18
N ASP A 55 21.72 21.46 5.16
CA ASP A 55 20.81 21.58 4.03
C ASP A 55 19.71 20.54 4.13
N VAL A 56 18.52 20.94 3.67
CA VAL A 56 17.35 20.07 3.55
C VAL A 56 16.89 20.13 2.10
N VAL A 57 16.81 18.96 1.47
CA VAL A 57 16.26 18.78 0.12
C VAL A 57 15.02 17.90 0.24
N THR A 58 13.90 18.37 -0.30
CA THR A 58 12.63 17.64 -0.30
C THR A 58 12.25 17.30 -1.74
N LEU A 59 11.92 16.03 -1.96
CA LEU A 59 11.30 15.53 -3.18
C LEU A 59 9.85 15.22 -2.84
N GLU A 60 8.90 15.85 -3.52
CA GLU A 60 7.48 15.70 -3.23
C GLU A 60 6.69 15.36 -4.49
N PHE A 61 5.90 14.30 -4.43
CA PHE A 61 4.87 13.97 -5.40
C PHE A 61 3.51 14.09 -4.71
N GLN A 62 2.52 14.65 -5.41
CA GLN A 62 1.13 14.72 -4.95
C GLN A 62 0.16 14.47 -6.09
N ASP A 63 -0.83 13.60 -5.84
CA ASP A 63 -1.98 13.34 -6.68
C ASP A 63 -3.23 13.13 -5.80
N LEU A 64 -4.15 14.10 -5.79
CA LEU A 64 -5.34 14.10 -4.93
C LEU A 64 -6.59 13.51 -5.60
N ASP A 65 -6.59 13.37 -6.92
CA ASP A 65 -7.70 12.80 -7.67
C ASP A 65 -7.40 11.42 -8.28
N GLY A 66 -6.14 10.99 -8.17
CA GLY A 66 -5.67 9.64 -8.43
C GLY A 66 -5.72 9.25 -9.91
N GLU A 67 -5.49 7.96 -10.17
CA GLU A 67 -5.47 7.40 -11.51
C GLU A 67 -6.73 7.74 -12.33
N GLY A 68 -6.52 8.32 -13.51
CA GLY A 68 -7.59 8.79 -14.41
C GLY A 68 -8.08 10.22 -14.13
N GLY A 69 -7.54 10.88 -13.10
CA GLY A 69 -7.66 12.30 -12.79
C GLY A 69 -6.70 13.19 -13.58
N ALA A 70 -6.28 14.30 -12.97
CA ALA A 70 -5.17 15.11 -13.49
C ALA A 70 -3.83 14.40 -13.22
N ASP A 71 -2.82 14.66 -14.05
CA ASP A 71 -1.48 14.15 -13.74
C ASP A 71 -0.99 14.74 -12.39
N GLY A 72 -0.46 13.88 -11.52
CA GLY A 72 0.14 14.30 -10.26
C GLY A 72 1.29 15.28 -10.45
N THR A 73 1.55 16.09 -9.43
CA THR A 73 2.58 17.13 -9.43
C THR A 73 3.85 16.67 -8.75
N TYR A 74 5.00 17.02 -9.33
CA TYR A 74 6.31 16.76 -8.77
C TYR A 74 6.99 18.08 -8.40
N ASP A 75 7.55 18.18 -7.20
CA ASP A 75 8.38 19.28 -6.73
C ASP A 75 9.70 18.76 -6.15
N VAL A 76 10.80 19.44 -6.49
CA VAL A 76 12.14 19.15 -5.97
C VAL A 76 12.72 20.46 -5.49
N SER A 77 12.94 20.58 -4.18
CA SER A 77 13.24 21.87 -3.55
C SER A 77 14.62 22.43 -3.95
N GLY A 78 15.52 21.60 -4.46
CA GLY A 78 16.85 22.00 -4.92
C GLY A 78 17.78 20.82 -5.24
N PRO A 79 19.01 21.09 -5.70
CA PRO A 79 20.01 20.06 -5.95
C PRO A 79 20.56 19.49 -4.64
N LEU A 80 21.02 18.25 -4.70
CA LEU A 80 21.88 17.64 -3.69
C LEU A 80 23.30 18.18 -3.82
N THR A 81 24.04 18.22 -2.71
CA THR A 81 25.46 18.61 -2.71
C THR A 81 26.32 17.41 -3.05
N ALA A 82 27.32 17.58 -3.92
CA ALA A 82 28.27 16.54 -4.27
C ALA A 82 29.06 16.02 -3.06
N ASN A 83 29.49 14.75 -3.12
CA ASN A 83 30.33 14.10 -2.10
C ASN A 83 29.77 14.22 -0.66
N THR A 84 28.45 14.15 -0.52
CA THR A 84 27.72 14.41 0.72
C THR A 84 26.86 13.23 1.12
N THR A 85 26.76 12.99 2.43
CA THR A 85 25.85 12.01 3.04
C THR A 85 24.63 12.73 3.58
N TYR A 86 23.46 12.19 3.24
CA TYR A 86 22.15 12.63 3.70
C TYR A 86 21.49 11.50 4.51
N VAL A 87 20.85 11.87 5.61
CA VAL A 87 19.81 11.06 6.24
C VAL A 87 18.51 11.33 5.48
N GLY A 88 17.88 10.27 4.99
CA GLY A 88 16.63 10.32 4.25
C GLY A 88 15.47 9.74 5.06
N GLU A 89 14.31 10.38 4.99
CA GLU A 89 13.07 9.94 5.62
C GLU A 89 11.94 10.12 4.61
N ILE A 90 11.17 9.06 4.35
CA ILE A 90 9.99 9.12 3.47
C ILE A 90 8.71 9.21 4.30
N GLN A 91 7.81 10.08 3.88
CA GLN A 91 6.48 10.24 4.43
C GLN A 91 5.44 9.99 3.33
N LEU A 92 4.42 9.20 3.67
CA LEU A 92 3.25 8.90 2.85
C LEU A 92 2.03 9.46 3.54
N LEU A 93 1.16 10.14 2.79
CA LEU A 93 -0.05 10.74 3.32
C LEU A 93 -1.26 10.43 2.42
N ASN A 94 -2.43 10.36 3.06
CA ASN A 94 -3.72 10.52 2.42
C ASN A 94 -4.27 11.92 2.70
N GLU A 95 -4.04 12.84 1.76
CA GLU A 95 -4.49 14.24 1.88
C GLU A 95 -5.93 14.45 1.37
N THR A 96 -6.67 13.39 1.05
CA THR A 96 -8.13 13.47 0.84
C THR A 96 -8.91 13.53 2.15
N GLU A 97 -8.29 13.09 3.24
CA GLU A 97 -8.80 13.11 4.61
C GLU A 97 -8.59 14.49 5.28
N ASN A 98 -9.31 14.77 6.37
CA ASN A 98 -9.09 15.99 7.16
C ASN A 98 -9.26 15.74 8.67
N PRO A 99 -8.17 15.66 9.45
CA PRO A 99 -6.77 15.88 9.03
C PRO A 99 -6.29 14.83 8.03
N ALA A 100 -5.28 15.18 7.22
CA ALA A 100 -4.63 14.21 6.33
C ALA A 100 -4.12 13.02 7.15
N ASP A 101 -4.35 11.82 6.65
CA ASP A 101 -3.89 10.61 7.33
C ASP A 101 -2.42 10.33 7.04
N ASN A 102 -1.73 9.75 8.01
CA ASN A 102 -0.30 9.45 7.92
C ASN A 102 -0.07 7.95 7.67
N ILE A 103 -0.18 7.58 6.40
CA ILE A 103 -0.02 6.21 5.90
C ILE A 103 1.36 5.63 6.22
N THR A 104 2.38 6.46 6.48
CA THR A 104 3.69 5.95 6.97
C THR A 104 3.58 5.13 8.25
N LEU A 105 2.62 5.42 9.13
CA LEU A 105 2.45 4.67 10.38
C LEU A 105 1.93 3.25 10.12
N GLU A 106 1.00 3.09 9.18
CA GLU A 106 0.51 1.77 8.77
C GLU A 106 1.61 0.98 8.09
N VAL A 107 2.38 1.60 7.17
CA VAL A 107 3.55 0.97 6.55
C VAL A 107 4.63 0.58 7.57
N GLU A 108 4.80 1.34 8.65
CA GLU A 108 5.72 0.99 9.75
C GLU A 108 5.19 -0.20 10.58
N ASP A 109 3.90 -0.17 10.94
CA ASP A 109 3.25 -1.23 11.73
C ASP A 109 3.16 -2.55 10.94
N GLU A 110 2.94 -2.47 9.62
CA GLU A 110 2.90 -3.58 8.66
C GLU A 110 4.24 -3.74 7.92
N GLY A 111 5.34 -3.38 8.58
CA GLY A 111 6.67 -3.39 7.98
C GLY A 111 7.12 -4.76 7.46
N ASP A 112 6.55 -5.88 7.90
CA ASP A 112 6.81 -7.21 7.33
C ASP A 112 6.11 -7.42 5.98
N GLU A 113 5.02 -6.69 5.71
CA GLU A 113 4.27 -6.74 4.46
C GLU A 113 4.70 -5.66 3.45
N HIS A 114 5.47 -4.65 3.87
CA HIS A 114 5.87 -3.53 2.99
C HIS A 114 7.38 -3.38 2.84
N GLU A 115 7.85 -2.98 1.65
CA GLU A 115 9.26 -2.59 1.45
C GLU A 115 9.40 -1.51 0.38
N PHE A 116 10.14 -0.44 0.71
CA PHE A 116 10.54 0.59 -0.24
C PHE A 116 11.76 0.18 -1.05
N PHE A 117 11.77 0.45 -2.35
CA PHE A 117 12.93 0.28 -3.22
C PHE A 117 13.34 1.62 -3.83
N TYR A 118 14.65 1.85 -3.89
CA TYR A 118 15.24 3.10 -4.35
C TYR A 118 16.19 2.83 -5.52
N THR A 119 15.85 3.33 -6.70
CA THR A 119 16.65 3.14 -7.91
C THR A 119 17.05 4.49 -8.49
N THR A 120 18.35 4.69 -8.74
CA THR A 120 18.87 5.95 -9.33
C THR A 120 19.58 5.70 -10.65
N SER A 121 19.45 6.65 -11.59
CA SER A 121 20.22 6.64 -12.84
C SER A 121 21.61 7.27 -12.70
N ILE A 122 21.92 7.89 -11.55
CA ILE A 122 23.24 8.45 -11.25
C ILE A 122 24.09 7.36 -10.58
N SER A 123 25.11 6.85 -11.29
CA SER A 123 25.92 5.70 -10.84
C SER A 123 26.65 5.90 -9.51
N ASP A 124 26.93 7.16 -9.17
CA ASP A 124 27.74 7.52 -8.00
C ASP A 124 26.87 7.91 -6.80
N ILE A 125 25.55 7.70 -6.88
CA ILE A 125 24.65 7.75 -5.73
C ILE A 125 24.45 6.33 -5.19
N THR A 126 24.57 6.17 -3.88
CA THR A 126 24.21 4.94 -3.17
C THR A 126 23.18 5.25 -2.10
N ILE A 127 22.19 4.37 -1.94
CA ILE A 127 21.12 4.50 -0.95
C ILE A 127 21.09 3.20 -0.14
N SER A 128 21.18 3.30 1.18
CA SER A 128 20.92 2.19 2.11
C SER A 128 19.64 2.44 2.89
N LYS A 129 18.94 1.37 3.25
CA LYS A 129 17.81 1.36 4.17
C LYS A 129 18.35 1.14 5.58
N ASP A 130 17.88 1.92 6.53
CA ASP A 130 18.45 1.99 7.88
C ASP A 130 17.51 1.45 8.97
N ASP A 131 16.27 1.14 8.60
CA ASP A 131 15.20 0.56 9.42
C ASP A 131 14.90 -0.89 9.05
N LEU A 132 14.40 -1.65 10.03
CA LEU A 132 14.10 -3.08 9.91
C LEU A 132 12.69 -3.39 10.45
N ASP A 133 12.03 -4.35 9.83
CA ASP A 133 10.77 -4.93 10.30
C ASP A 133 10.97 -5.85 11.54
N VAL A 134 9.87 -6.41 12.02
CA VAL A 134 9.84 -7.31 13.19
C VAL A 134 10.64 -8.61 12.99
N ASP A 135 10.86 -9.01 11.74
CA ASP A 135 11.61 -10.20 11.34
C ASP A 135 13.08 -9.90 10.99
N GLY A 136 13.46 -8.61 11.01
CA GLY A 136 14.81 -8.13 10.74
C GLY A 136 15.13 -7.94 9.25
N ASN A 137 14.12 -7.84 8.38
CA ASN A 137 14.32 -7.43 6.98
C ASN A 137 14.22 -5.90 6.84
N PRO A 138 14.87 -5.30 5.85
CA PRO A 138 14.76 -3.86 5.61
C PRO A 138 13.35 -3.44 5.18
N VAL A 139 12.88 -2.28 5.65
CA VAL A 139 11.63 -1.65 5.19
C VAL A 139 11.95 -0.47 4.28
N GLY A 140 12.81 0.45 4.72
CA GLY A 140 13.28 1.58 3.91
C GLY A 140 12.47 2.86 4.10
N ILE A 141 11.81 3.04 5.24
CA ILE A 141 11.25 4.34 5.64
C ILE A 141 12.40 5.32 5.93
N GLU A 142 13.45 4.80 6.58
CA GLU A 142 14.67 5.53 6.91
C GLU A 142 15.81 5.10 5.99
N THR A 143 16.62 6.05 5.54
CA THR A 143 17.70 5.77 4.59
C THR A 143 18.95 6.61 4.84
N THR A 144 20.08 6.12 4.33
CA THR A 144 21.30 6.91 4.14
C THR A 144 21.58 7.02 2.65
N LEU A 145 21.54 8.24 2.11
CA LEU A 145 21.87 8.55 0.72
C LEU A 145 23.26 9.21 0.66
N VAL A 146 24.18 8.62 -0.09
CA VAL A 146 25.52 9.18 -0.34
C VAL A 146 25.61 9.58 -1.81
N THR A 147 26.00 10.82 -2.05
CA THR A 147 26.26 11.36 -3.39
C THR A 147 27.75 11.32 -3.73
N GLY A 148 28.05 11.24 -5.03
CA GLY A 148 29.40 11.37 -5.58
C GLY A 148 29.61 12.70 -6.30
N ASP A 149 30.22 12.64 -7.49
CA ASP A 149 30.49 13.81 -8.31
C ASP A 149 29.20 14.46 -8.85
N ALA A 150 29.32 15.74 -9.25
CA ALA A 150 28.22 16.50 -9.81
C ALA A 150 27.66 15.82 -11.08
N GLY A 151 26.33 15.81 -11.20
CA GLY A 151 25.62 15.10 -12.26
C GLY A 151 24.12 15.31 -12.18
N ALA A 152 23.40 14.92 -13.22
CA ALA A 152 21.94 14.99 -13.27
C ALA A 152 21.38 13.63 -13.69
N GLY A 153 20.21 13.29 -13.18
CA GLY A 153 19.57 12.02 -13.44
C GLY A 153 18.22 11.94 -12.74
N SER A 154 17.87 10.74 -12.30
CA SER A 154 16.57 10.43 -11.72
C SER A 154 16.73 9.54 -10.50
N LEU A 155 15.81 9.70 -9.54
CA LEU A 155 15.58 8.79 -8.43
C LEU A 155 14.13 8.29 -8.51
N THR A 156 13.99 6.98 -8.69
CA THR A 156 12.71 6.27 -8.63
C THR A 156 12.56 5.65 -7.23
N ILE A 157 11.42 5.88 -6.62
CA ILE A 157 11.03 5.32 -5.32
C ILE A 157 9.79 4.46 -5.56
N GLU A 158 9.86 3.20 -5.15
CA GLU A 158 8.77 2.24 -5.23
C GLU A 158 8.39 1.78 -3.82
N LEU A 159 7.10 1.67 -3.51
CA LEU A 159 6.61 0.89 -2.35
C LEU A 159 5.95 -0.37 -2.90
N ILE A 160 6.39 -1.52 -2.41
CA ILE A 160 5.82 -2.82 -2.78
C ILE A 160 5.13 -3.41 -1.56
N HIS A 161 3.86 -3.77 -1.71
CA HIS A 161 3.07 -4.54 -0.76
C HIS A 161 3.19 -6.05 -1.06
N GLU A 162 3.31 -6.83 0.01
CA GLU A 162 3.63 -8.26 0.06
C GLU A 162 4.85 -8.68 -0.80
N PRO A 163 6.01 -7.99 -0.72
CA PRO A 163 7.20 -8.46 -1.40
C PRO A 163 7.72 -9.75 -0.76
N THR A 164 8.42 -10.56 -1.54
CA THR A 164 9.19 -11.69 -1.02
C THR A 164 10.26 -11.15 -0.07
N LYS A 165 10.29 -11.66 1.17
CA LYS A 165 11.34 -11.34 2.15
C LYS A 165 11.97 -12.61 2.73
N PRO A 166 13.31 -12.67 2.86
CA PRO A 166 14.29 -11.71 2.34
C PRO A 166 14.41 -11.76 0.81
N ASN A 167 14.71 -10.62 0.17
CA ASN A 167 14.99 -10.50 -1.26
C ASN A 167 16.43 -10.01 -1.53
N ASP A 168 16.75 -9.73 -2.79
CA ASP A 168 18.07 -9.26 -3.24
C ASP A 168 18.24 -7.72 -3.18
N GLY A 169 17.26 -7.01 -2.61
CA GLY A 169 17.23 -5.55 -2.52
C GLY A 169 16.76 -4.85 -3.80
N THR A 170 16.19 -5.58 -4.76
CA THR A 170 15.65 -5.01 -6.01
C THR A 170 14.15 -5.26 -6.15
N SER A 171 13.41 -4.23 -6.55
CA SER A 171 11.96 -4.32 -6.81
C SER A 171 11.63 -5.36 -7.88
N ALA A 172 12.47 -5.45 -8.92
CA ALA A 172 12.28 -6.38 -10.03
C ALA A 172 12.20 -7.87 -9.64
N SER A 173 12.76 -8.26 -8.49
CA SER A 173 12.73 -9.64 -8.00
C SER A 173 11.81 -9.85 -6.79
N ALA A 174 11.32 -8.76 -6.19
CA ALA A 174 10.56 -8.77 -4.96
C ALA A 174 9.19 -9.45 -5.11
N GLY A 175 8.53 -9.32 -6.26
CA GLY A 175 7.13 -9.76 -6.40
C GLY A 175 6.18 -8.71 -5.82
N GLY A 176 5.07 -9.13 -5.22
CA GLY A 176 4.09 -8.22 -4.62
C GLY A 176 3.30 -7.37 -5.62
N SER A 177 2.54 -6.41 -5.08
CA SER A 177 1.87 -5.32 -5.80
C SER A 177 2.60 -4.00 -5.55
N THR A 178 2.48 -3.06 -6.49
CA THR A 178 3.07 -1.74 -6.38
C THR A 178 2.03 -0.75 -5.86
N ASP A 179 2.26 -0.18 -4.68
CA ASP A 179 1.38 0.85 -4.10
C ASP A 179 1.82 2.26 -4.52
N VAL A 180 3.14 2.43 -4.70
CA VAL A 180 3.75 3.69 -5.13
C VAL A 180 4.84 3.40 -6.15
N GLU A 181 4.86 4.15 -7.25
CA GLU A 181 6.02 4.28 -8.14
C GLU A 181 6.13 5.76 -8.57
N VAL A 182 7.10 6.47 -8.02
CA VAL A 182 7.34 7.89 -8.34
C VAL A 182 8.76 8.10 -8.81
N THR A 183 8.97 8.95 -9.82
CA THR A 183 10.31 9.24 -10.35
C THR A 183 10.60 10.73 -10.34
N PHE A 184 11.57 11.13 -9.51
CA PHE A 184 12.05 12.50 -9.40
C PHE A 184 13.24 12.75 -10.32
N SER A 185 13.25 13.89 -11.01
CA SER A 185 14.47 14.40 -11.64
C SER A 185 15.33 15.06 -10.58
N ILE A 186 16.57 14.59 -10.40
CA ILE A 186 17.49 15.08 -9.37
C ILE A 186 18.82 15.56 -9.98
N GLU A 187 19.46 16.50 -9.28
CA GLU A 187 20.77 17.02 -9.62
C GLU A 187 21.70 16.95 -8.40
N VAL A 188 22.98 16.71 -8.65
CA VAL A 188 24.08 16.77 -7.68
C VAL A 188 25.02 17.89 -8.13
N GLN A 189 25.37 18.81 -7.23
CA GLN A 189 26.19 20.00 -7.53
C GLN A 189 27.31 20.25 -6.51
#